data_AF-A0A7V9VC48-F1
#
_entry.id   AF-A0A7V9VC48-F1
#
_cell.length_a   1.000
_cell.length_b   1.000
_cell.length_c   1.000
_cell.angle_alpha   90.00
_cell.angle_beta   90.00
_cell.angle_gamma   90.00
#
_symmetry.space_group_name_H-M   'P 1'
#
loop_
_entity.id
_entity.type
_entity.pdbx_description
1 polymer ?
#
loop_
_entity_poly.entity_id
_entity_poly.type
_entity_poly.pdbx_seq_one_letter_code
_entity_poly.pdbx_strand_id
1 'polypeptide(L)'
;VRDPLLVQLFCGDALRDTDLIALLRDQRSRHEERRRQYDGVADVIERAPATDRQRRLWHLTLANGQGREDAYLAWLDEAIDILAGDDETSPEASR
;
A
#
# COMPACT_ATOMS: atom_id res chain seq x y z
N VAL A 1 5.19 -8.04 -12.65
CA VAL A 1 3.89 -8.27 -11.96
C VAL A 1 2.92 -7.24 -12.48
N ARG A 2 1.69 -7.63 -12.83
CA ARG A 2 0.64 -6.69 -13.26
C ARG A 2 -0.17 -6.29 -12.04
N ASP A 3 -0.07 -5.02 -11.64
CA ASP A 3 -0.88 -4.45 -10.58
C ASP A 3 -2.04 -3.67 -11.22
N PRO A 4 -3.32 -4.06 -10.99
CA PRO A 4 -4.47 -3.36 -11.55
C PRO A 4 -4.52 -1.88 -11.17
N LEU A 5 -4.14 -1.49 -9.95
CA LEU A 5 -4.17 -0.10 -9.52
C LEU A 5 -3.16 0.72 -10.32
N LEU A 6 -1.95 0.20 -10.53
CA LEU A 6 -0.93 0.92 -11.30
C LEU A 6 -1.36 1.14 -12.75
N VAL A 7 -2.11 0.19 -13.34
CA VAL A 7 -2.70 0.38 -14.68
C VAL A 7 -3.77 1.46 -14.66
N GLN A 8 -4.61 1.51 -13.61
CA GLN A 8 -5.65 2.53 -13.47
C GLN A 8 -5.05 3.93 -13.28
N LEU A 9 -3.98 4.07 -12.48
CA LEU A 9 -3.27 5.34 -12.31
C LEU A 9 -2.59 5.78 -13.62
N PHE A 10 -1.90 4.85 -14.29
CA PHE A 10 -1.19 5.16 -15.54
C PHE A 10 -2.12 5.58 -16.68
N CYS A 11 -3.30 4.96 -16.79
CA CYS A 11 -4.31 5.30 -17.79
C CYS A 11 -5.38 6.28 -17.25
N GLY A 12 -5.16 6.87 -16.08
CA GLY A 12 -6.16 7.60 -15.30
C GLY A 12 -6.43 9.03 -15.74
N ASP A 13 -5.80 9.51 -16.82
CA ASP A 13 -5.87 10.91 -17.30
C ASP A 13 -7.31 11.42 -17.55
N ALA A 14 -8.27 10.51 -17.77
CA ALA A 14 -9.68 10.84 -17.96
C ALA A 14 -10.52 10.78 -16.65
N LEU A 15 -9.92 10.42 -15.52
CA LEU A 15 -10.59 10.34 -14.22
C LEU A 15 -10.33 11.62 -13.42
N ARG A 16 -11.31 11.98 -12.58
CA ARG A 16 -11.13 13.09 -11.64
C ARG A 16 -10.24 12.65 -10.49
N ASP A 17 -9.45 13.57 -9.94
CA ASP A 17 -8.59 13.29 -8.79
C ASP A 17 -9.36 12.72 -7.61
N THR A 18 -10.59 13.17 -7.37
CA THR A 18 -11.46 12.62 -6.31
C THR A 18 -11.74 11.12 -6.49
N ASP A 19 -11.89 10.67 -7.74
CA ASP A 19 -12.16 9.27 -8.07
C ASP A 19 -10.88 8.44 -7.92
N LEU A 20 -9.72 8.98 -8.33
CA LEU A 20 -8.41 8.37 -8.14
C LEU A 20 -8.03 8.25 -6.65
N ILE A 21 -8.25 9.30 -5.86
CA ILE A 21 -8.03 9.31 -4.41
C ILE A 21 -8.91 8.26 -3.72
N ALA A 22 -10.17 8.09 -4.15
CA ALA A 22 -11.04 7.05 -3.60
C ALA A 22 -10.48 5.63 -3.87
N LEU A 23 -9.95 5.38 -5.07
CA LEU A 23 -9.27 4.12 -5.41
C LEU A 23 -8.03 3.89 -4.55
N LEU A 24 -7.19 4.91 -4.37
CA LEU A 24 -5.99 4.84 -3.54
C LEU A 24 -6.33 4.55 -2.07
N ARG A 25 -7.36 5.21 -1.52
CA ARG A 25 -7.83 4.98 -0.14
C ARG A 25 -8.38 3.58 0.08
N ASP A 26 -9.15 3.05 -0.88
CA ASP A 26 -9.62 1.66 -0.82
C ASP A 26 -8.43 0.68 -0.83
N GLN A 27 -7.47 0.90 -1.73
CA GLN A 27 -6.27 0.08 -1.78
C GLN A 27 -5.47 0.18 -0.48
N ARG A 28 -5.32 1.38 0.09
CA ARG A 28 -4.64 1.63 1.35
C ARG A 28 -5.26 0.83 2.49
N SER A 29 -6.58 0.88 2.65
CA SER A 29 -7.30 0.10 3.65
C SER A 29 -7.02 -1.41 3.55
N ARG A 30 -6.94 -1.96 2.32
CA ARG A 30 -6.60 -3.37 2.07
C ARG A 30 -5.15 -3.72 2.44
N HIS A 31 -4.22 -2.79 2.26
CA HIS A 31 -2.83 -2.98 2.66
C HIS A 31 -2.65 -2.82 4.18
N GLU A 32 -3.37 -1.90 4.83
CA GLU A 32 -3.38 -1.79 6.29
C GLU A 32 -3.92 -3.06 6.95
N GLU A 33 -5.00 -3.63 6.40
CA GLU A 33 -5.55 -4.89 6.89
C GLU A 33 -4.52 -6.03 6.76
N ARG A 34 -3.87 -6.16 5.60
CA ARG A 34 -2.78 -7.12 5.40
C ARG A 34 -1.60 -6.88 6.35
N ARG A 35 -1.24 -5.63 6.59
CA ARG A 35 -0.16 -5.26 7.52
C ARG A 35 -0.49 -5.70 8.96
N ARG A 36 -1.74 -5.53 9.39
CA ARG A 36 -2.22 -5.98 10.71
C ARG A 36 -2.25 -7.51 10.82
N GLN A 37 -2.53 -8.23 9.74
CA GLN A 37 -2.47 -9.70 9.74
C GLN A 37 -1.06 -10.23 10.05
N TYR A 38 -0.01 -9.52 9.62
CA TYR A 38 1.36 -9.89 9.96
C TYR A 38 1.69 -9.76 11.45
N ASP A 39 1.03 -8.87 12.19
CA ASP A 39 1.29 -8.71 13.63
C ASP A 39 0.95 -9.99 14.42
N GLY A 40 -0.10 -10.71 14.01
CA GLY A 40 -0.46 -12.00 14.60
C GLY A 40 0.48 -13.16 14.23
N VAL A 41 1.29 -13.02 13.19
CA VAL A 41 2.18 -14.09 12.71
C VAL A 41 3.41 -14.24 13.61
N ALA A 42 3.88 -13.16 14.24
CA ALA A 42 5.02 -13.21 15.16
C ALA A 42 4.75 -14.18 16.33
N ASP A 43 3.57 -14.09 16.94
CA ASP A 43 3.15 -14.98 18.03
C ASP A 43 3.05 -16.44 17.58
N VAL A 44 2.62 -16.69 16.35
CA VAL A 44 2.55 -18.03 15.76
C VAL A 44 3.95 -18.60 15.57
N ILE A 45 4.88 -17.81 15.03
CA ILE A 45 6.28 -18.19 14.89
C ILE A 45 6.87 -18.55 16.26
N GLU A 46 6.56 -17.75 17.28
CA GLU A 46 7.15 -17.98 18.60
C GLU A 46 6.65 -19.27 19.27
N ARG A 47 5.38 -19.64 19.06
CA ARG A 47 4.77 -20.84 19.66
C ARG A 47 4.98 -22.11 18.85
N ALA A 48 5.37 -22.01 17.58
CA ALA A 48 5.53 -23.17 16.71
C ALA A 48 6.75 -24.02 17.09
N PRO A 49 6.63 -25.37 17.07
CA PRO A 49 7.77 -26.26 17.22
C PRO A 49 8.65 -26.16 15.98
N ALA A 50 9.82 -25.54 16.12
CA ALA A 50 10.74 -25.27 15.02
C ALA A 50 12.19 -25.23 15.51
N THR A 51 13.11 -25.61 14.64
CA THR A 51 14.54 -25.37 14.88
C THR A 51 14.86 -23.87 14.86
N ASP A 52 15.96 -23.45 15.49
CA ASP A 52 16.42 -22.07 15.46
C ASP A 52 16.59 -21.52 14.05
N ARG A 53 17.12 -22.35 13.14
CA ARG A 53 17.29 -21.98 11.73
C ARG A 53 15.95 -21.71 11.06
N GLN A 54 14.95 -22.58 11.26
CA GLN A 54 13.62 -22.38 10.68
C GLN A 54 12.97 -21.10 11.22
N ARG A 55 13.05 -20.87 12.54
CA ARG A 55 12.51 -19.66 13.17
C ARG A 55 13.12 -18.38 12.60
N ARG A 56 14.45 -18.35 12.41
CA ARG A 56 15.14 -17.22 11.75
C ARG A 56 14.64 -16.99 10.32
N LEU A 57 14.46 -18.07 9.54
CA LEU A 57 13.95 -17.96 8.16
C LEU A 57 12.51 -17.45 8.13
N TRP A 58 11.67 -17.88 9.07
CA TRP A 58 10.29 -17.38 9.20
C TRP A 58 10.25 -15.91 9.58
N HIS A 59 11.10 -15.48 10.53
CA HIS A 59 11.25 -14.07 10.88
C HIS A 59 11.73 -13.21 9.71
N LEU A 60 12.69 -13.69 8.91
CA LEU A 60 13.11 -13.00 7.70
C LEU A 60 11.96 -12.86 6.68
N THR A 61 11.14 -13.89 6.55
CA THR A 61 9.98 -13.89 5.66
C THR A 61 8.91 -12.90 6.15
N LEU A 62 8.63 -12.90 7.46
CA LEU A 62 7.70 -11.99 8.10
C LEU A 62 8.15 -10.54 7.94
N ALA A 63 9.40 -10.24 8.26
CA ALA A 63 9.98 -8.90 8.13
C ALA A 63 9.92 -8.39 6.69
N ASN A 64 10.19 -9.26 5.71
CA ASN A 64 10.04 -8.90 4.29
C ASN A 64 8.59 -8.62 3.90
N GLY A 65 7.64 -9.41 4.42
CA GLY A 65 6.20 -9.15 4.22
C GLY A 65 5.78 -7.79 4.78
N GLN A 66 6.11 -7.52 6.05
CA GLN A 66 5.81 -6.25 6.71
C GLN A 66 6.45 -5.07 5.99
N GLY A 67 7.73 -5.14 5.65
CA GLY A 67 8.43 -4.05 4.96
C GLY A 67 7.86 -3.75 3.58
N ARG A 68 7.33 -4.75 2.86
CA ARG A 68 6.64 -4.53 1.59
C ARG A 68 5.31 -3.81 1.76
N GLU A 69 4.53 -4.19 2.77
CA GLU A 69 3.27 -3.52 3.07
C GLU A 69 3.51 -2.08 3.54
N ASP A 70 4.48 -1.86 4.43
CA ASP A 70 4.85 -0.53 4.94
C ASP A 70 5.31 0.41 3.81
N ALA A 71 6.15 -0.09 2.89
CA ALA A 71 6.58 0.68 1.73
C ALA A 71 5.44 1.00 0.77
N TYR A 72 4.51 0.07 0.56
CA TYR A 72 3.36 0.29 -0.31
C TYR A 72 2.37 1.28 0.31
N LEU A 73 2.14 1.21 1.62
CA LEU A 73 1.32 2.18 2.36
C LEU A 73 1.91 3.59 2.28
N ALA A 74 3.22 3.73 2.48
CA ALA A 74 3.90 5.03 2.35
C ALA A 74 3.74 5.62 0.94
N TRP A 75 3.88 4.79 -0.10
CA TRP A 75 3.65 5.23 -1.48
C TRP A 75 2.20 5.62 -1.75
N LEU A 76 1.22 4.89 -1.20
CA LEU A 76 -0.19 5.25 -1.32
C LEU A 76 -0.51 6.59 -0.64
N ASP A 77 0.07 6.83 0.53
CA ASP A 77 -0.06 8.10 1.26
C ASP A 77 0.51 9.26 0.42
N GLU A 78 1.73 9.11 -0.10
CA GLU A 78 2.34 10.10 -0.99
C GLU A 78 1.51 10.35 -2.26
N ALA A 79 0.98 9.30 -2.88
CA ALA A 79 0.15 9.43 -4.08
C ALA A 79 -1.19 10.16 -3.80
N ILE A 80 -1.79 9.91 -2.63
CA ILE A 80 -3.00 10.63 -2.20
C ILE A 80 -2.67 12.11 -1.96
N ASP A 81 -1.55 12.41 -1.31
CA ASP A 81 -1.13 13.78 -1.02
C ASP A 81 -0.83 14.56 -2.31
N ILE A 82 -0.20 13.94 -3.31
CA ILE A 82 0.03 14.55 -4.64
C ILE A 82 -1.30 14.93 -5.28
N LEU A 83 -2.25 14.00 -5.38
CA LEU A 83 -3.55 14.26 -6.02
C LEU A 83 -4.44 15.21 -5.22
N ALA A 84 -4.27 15.27 -3.89
CA ALA A 84 -5.00 16.22 -3.05
C ALA A 84 -4.38 17.62 -3.06
N GLY A 85 -3.09 17.74 -3.38
CA GLY A 85 -2.34 18.99 -3.46
C GLY A 85 -2.54 19.77 -4.75
N ASP A 86 -3.07 19.15 -5.81
CA ASP A 86 -3.29 19.79 -7.12
C ASP A 86 -4.53 20.71 -7.18
N ASP A 87 -5.29 20.84 -6.08
CA ASP A 87 -6.49 21.72 -6.01
C ASP A 87 -6.13 23.24 -5.96
N GLU A 88 -4.86 23.62 -5.84
CA GLU A 88 -4.41 25.04 -5.81
C GLU A 88 -3.92 25.61 -7.16
N THR A 89 -3.77 24.80 -8.22
CA THR A 89 -3.27 25.29 -9.54
C THR A 89 -4.18 24.93 -10.72
N SER A 90 -5.48 25.19 -10.58
CA SER A 90 -6.35 25.36 -11.76
C SER A 90 -6.57 26.85 -12.05
N PRO A 91 -5.73 27.49 -12.89
CA PRO A 91 -6.13 28.74 -13.52
C PRO A 91 -7.22 28.41 -14.53
N GLU A 92 -8.43 28.93 -14.27
CA GLU A 92 -9.40 29.19 -15.33
C GLU A 92 -8.67 29.83 -16.52
N ALA A 93 -8.61 29.13 -17.64
CA ALA A 93 -8.27 29.71 -18.92
C ALA A 93 -9.35 29.32 -19.93
N SER A 94 -10.39 30.16 -19.90
CA SER A 94 -11.27 30.53 -21.00
C SER A 94 -10.94 29.94 -22.38
N ARG A 95 -11.91 29.24 -22.98
CA ARG A 95 -12.50 29.57 -24.28
C ARG A 95 -13.83 28.88 -24.48
#